data_AF-A0A950APK7-F1
#
_entry.id   AF-A0A950APK7-F1
#
_cell.length_a   1.000
_cell.length_b   1.000
_cell.length_c   1.000
_cell.angle_alpha   90.00
_cell.angle_beta   90.00
_cell.angle_gamma   90.00
#
_symmetry.space_group_name_H-M   'P 1'
#
loop_
_entity.id
_entity.type
_entity.pdbx_description
1 polymer ?
#
loop_
_entity_poly.entity_id
_entity_poly.type
_entity_poly.pdbx_seq_one_letter_code
_entity_poly.pdbx_strand_id
1 'polypeptide(L)'
;MRIQPPWIACRERVEEAFDHAEVLVWLEQLCPQLASAGMLTLGRGQPHRLTGKQAAAAAAAPKRPFALWRAILPPVNALTTPDTLPPAHPQMRTDEPAAVWLSTRDLEGLCADVRDGGAGLSVEQLDIDEAIVWPQQGRLLETWATRLREARESFADDAPMRGLVESAAADYVAALADPNTWAGEDWRHHFQPAWLAAIAAHTRMRGRRAAMRISREYRVWPLYARDAAMIYALARDEATGEPIDLSDTHSRLGRMTIRGRVALANETILAAVLAETPAQIGDALTAALTLPGGQDPTPPQQPENGPAEGEIPR
;
A
#
# COMPACT_ATOMS: atom_id res chain seq x y z
N MET A 1 -1.35 8.48 -8.30
CA MET A 1 -2.06 8.24 -7.02
C MET A 1 -1.30 7.18 -6.25
N ARG A 2 -1.02 7.40 -4.95
CA ARG A 2 -0.21 6.49 -4.11
C ARG A 2 -1.07 5.66 -3.18
N ILE A 3 -0.60 4.47 -2.80
CA ILE A 3 -1.31 3.57 -1.88
C ILE A 3 -1.40 4.19 -0.48
N GLN A 4 -0.26 4.61 0.04
CA GLN A 4 -0.10 5.32 1.31
C GLN A 4 1.07 6.30 1.14
N PRO A 5 0.85 7.62 1.21
CA PRO A 5 1.95 8.57 1.32
C PRO A 5 2.80 8.28 2.56
N PRO A 6 4.08 8.72 2.57
CA PRO A 6 4.90 8.61 3.77
C PRO A 6 4.19 9.17 4.98
N TRP A 7 4.10 8.36 6.03
CA TRP A 7 3.61 8.72 7.35
C TRP A 7 4.66 8.30 8.37
N ILE A 8 4.84 9.13 9.39
CA ILE A 8 5.80 8.92 10.47
C ILE A 8 5.05 9.13 11.78
N ALA A 9 5.28 8.25 12.75
CA ALA A 9 4.75 8.41 14.10
C ALA A 9 5.26 9.72 14.73
N CYS A 10 4.56 10.22 15.75
CA CYS A 10 5.08 11.38 16.50
C CYS A 10 6.44 11.06 17.13
N ARG A 11 7.24 12.10 17.36
CA ARG A 11 8.61 11.98 17.89
C ARG A 11 8.65 11.19 19.18
N GLU A 12 7.76 11.53 20.09
CA GLU A 12 7.68 10.93 21.42
C GLU A 12 7.51 9.41 21.31
N ARG A 13 6.71 8.96 20.33
CA ARG A 13 6.48 7.53 20.09
C ARG A 13 7.68 6.83 19.46
N VAL A 14 8.42 7.52 18.59
CA VAL A 14 9.65 6.99 18.00
C VAL A 14 10.71 6.81 19.08
N GLU A 15 10.88 7.80 19.96
CA GLU A 15 11.82 7.75 21.08
C GLU A 15 11.44 6.63 22.07
N GLU A 16 10.18 6.54 22.50
CA GLU A 16 9.68 5.46 23.37
C GLU A 16 9.92 4.07 22.76
N ALA A 17 9.75 3.94 21.44
CA ALA A 17 9.99 2.67 20.76
C ALA A 17 11.48 2.27 20.71
N PHE A 18 12.40 3.23 20.77
CA PHE A 18 13.84 2.94 20.78
C PHE A 18 14.37 2.50 22.14
N ASP A 19 13.74 2.92 23.24
CA ASP A 19 14.19 2.60 24.60
C ASP A 19 14.30 1.08 24.87
N HIS A 20 13.55 0.27 24.12
CA HIS A 20 13.48 -1.17 24.31
C HIS A 20 13.80 -1.98 23.04
N ALA A 21 13.95 -1.33 21.89
CA ALA A 21 14.14 -2.03 20.63
C ALA A 21 15.60 -2.45 20.40
N GLU A 22 15.79 -3.66 19.89
CA GLU A 22 17.09 -4.16 19.44
C GLU A 22 17.25 -4.06 17.92
N VAL A 23 16.14 -4.04 17.18
CA VAL A 23 16.13 -4.08 15.71
C VAL A 23 15.10 -3.17 15.10
N LEU A 24 15.39 -2.74 13.87
CA LEU A 24 14.41 -2.21 12.93
C LEU A 24 14.01 -3.29 11.94
N VAL A 25 12.72 -3.37 11.64
CA VAL A 25 12.13 -4.35 10.71
C VAL A 25 11.34 -3.63 9.63
N TRP A 26 11.66 -3.90 8.37
CA TRP A 26 10.86 -3.53 7.21
C TRP A 26 9.83 -4.63 6.93
N LEU A 27 8.57 -4.36 7.24
CA LEU A 27 7.46 -5.26 6.99
C LEU A 27 6.68 -4.80 5.75
N GLU A 28 6.50 -5.69 4.77
CA GLU A 28 5.82 -5.35 3.53
C GLU A 28 4.87 -6.45 3.06
N GLN A 29 3.77 -6.05 2.43
CA GLN A 29 2.87 -6.98 1.77
C GLN A 29 3.53 -7.63 0.56
N LEU A 30 3.46 -8.95 0.45
CA LEU A 30 3.95 -9.68 -0.71
C LEU A 30 3.08 -9.40 -1.95
N CYS A 31 3.65 -8.83 -3.01
CA CYS A 31 2.98 -8.52 -4.29
C CYS A 31 1.63 -7.77 -4.11
N PRO A 32 1.62 -6.60 -3.47
CA PRO A 32 0.40 -5.97 -2.96
C PRO A 32 -0.63 -5.65 -4.06
N GLN A 33 -0.17 -5.15 -5.20
CA GLN A 33 -1.02 -4.81 -6.34
C GLN A 33 -1.73 -6.06 -6.87
N LEU A 34 -1.00 -7.13 -7.14
CA LEU A 34 -1.54 -8.41 -7.64
C LEU A 34 -2.46 -9.09 -6.62
N ALA A 35 -2.15 -8.97 -5.34
CA ALA A 35 -2.98 -9.47 -4.25
C ALA A 35 -4.34 -8.76 -4.17
N SER A 36 -4.42 -7.50 -4.58
CA SER A 36 -5.63 -6.70 -4.51
C SER A 36 -6.42 -6.72 -5.83
N ALA A 37 -5.77 -6.55 -6.97
CA ALA A 37 -6.41 -6.41 -8.27
C ALA A 37 -7.35 -7.57 -8.64
N GLY A 38 -6.91 -8.83 -8.44
CA GLY A 38 -7.77 -9.99 -8.73
C GLY A 38 -8.89 -10.24 -7.71
N MET A 39 -8.88 -9.55 -6.56
CA MET A 39 -9.86 -9.74 -5.48
C MET A 39 -11.03 -8.76 -5.54
N LEU A 40 -10.89 -7.66 -6.28
CA LEU A 40 -11.86 -6.57 -6.26
C LEU A 40 -12.93 -6.72 -7.33
N THR A 41 -14.12 -6.26 -6.99
CA THR A 41 -15.20 -6.01 -7.95
C THR A 41 -15.01 -4.60 -8.51
N LEU A 42 -14.74 -4.49 -9.80
CA LEU A 42 -14.39 -3.25 -10.50
C LEU A 42 -15.50 -2.86 -11.48
N GLY A 43 -15.71 -1.56 -11.67
CA GLY A 43 -16.78 -1.03 -12.52
C GLY A 43 -16.40 -0.96 -14.01
N ARG A 44 -17.37 -1.11 -14.91
CA ARG A 44 -17.20 -0.93 -16.35
C ARG A 44 -18.42 -0.30 -17.02
N GLY A 45 -18.24 0.12 -18.26
CA GLY A 45 -19.24 0.86 -19.03
C GLY A 45 -19.18 2.36 -18.77
N GLN A 46 -20.09 3.11 -19.39
CA GLN A 46 -20.14 4.56 -19.27
C GLN A 46 -20.66 4.96 -17.89
N PRO A 47 -19.87 5.64 -17.04
CA PRO A 47 -20.34 6.06 -15.74
C PRO A 47 -21.37 7.18 -15.85
N HIS A 48 -22.23 7.30 -14.86
CA HIS A 48 -23.21 8.38 -14.73
C HIS A 48 -23.11 9.04 -13.35
N ARG A 49 -23.55 10.29 -13.26
CA ARG A 49 -23.46 11.09 -12.04
C ARG A 49 -24.74 10.96 -11.22
N LEU A 50 -24.60 10.82 -9.90
CA LEU A 50 -25.67 10.96 -8.91
C LEU A 50 -25.39 12.18 -8.03
N THR A 51 -26.44 12.83 -7.52
CA THR A 51 -26.31 14.03 -6.69
C THR A 51 -27.28 14.03 -5.50
N GLY A 52 -26.91 14.72 -4.43
CA GLY A 52 -27.69 14.91 -3.22
C GLY A 52 -28.18 13.58 -2.65
N LYS A 53 -29.49 13.49 -2.36
CA LYS A 53 -30.11 12.31 -1.75
C LYS A 53 -29.91 11.01 -2.53
N GLN A 54 -29.78 11.07 -3.86
CA GLN A 54 -29.52 9.87 -4.67
C GLN A 54 -28.11 9.32 -4.43
N ALA A 55 -27.11 10.20 -4.30
CA ALA A 55 -25.74 9.81 -3.99
C ALA A 55 -25.65 9.23 -2.57
N ALA A 56 -26.21 9.92 -1.58
CA ALA A 56 -26.28 9.44 -0.19
C ALA A 56 -26.98 8.07 -0.07
N ALA A 57 -28.13 7.89 -0.74
CA ALA A 57 -28.86 6.62 -0.73
C ALA A 57 -28.06 5.49 -1.39
N ALA A 58 -27.38 5.75 -2.50
CA ALA A 58 -26.52 4.76 -3.16
C ALA A 58 -25.30 4.39 -2.29
N ALA A 59 -24.74 5.35 -1.56
CA ALA A 59 -23.65 5.12 -0.62
C ALA A 59 -24.09 4.34 0.63
N ALA A 60 -25.35 4.48 1.07
CA ALA A 60 -25.91 3.73 2.19
C ALA A 60 -26.43 2.32 1.81
N ALA A 61 -26.47 1.99 0.51
CA ALA A 61 -27.02 0.72 0.04
C ALA A 61 -26.25 -0.49 0.59
N PRO A 62 -26.93 -1.58 1.01
CA PRO A 62 -26.26 -2.80 1.50
C PRO A 62 -25.29 -3.40 0.47
N LYS A 63 -25.64 -3.31 -0.80
CA LYS A 63 -24.77 -3.66 -1.93
C LYS A 63 -24.42 -2.39 -2.69
N ARG A 64 -23.35 -1.74 -2.25
CA ARG A 64 -22.85 -0.51 -2.88
C ARG A 64 -22.42 -0.77 -4.32
N PRO A 65 -22.70 0.15 -5.25
CA PRO A 65 -22.14 0.08 -6.59
C PRO A 65 -20.64 0.45 -6.56
N PHE A 66 -19.92 0.06 -7.60
CA PHE A 66 -18.59 0.58 -7.88
C PHE A 66 -18.72 2.04 -8.33
N ALA A 67 -18.16 2.94 -7.54
CA ALA A 67 -18.29 4.36 -7.73
C ALA A 67 -17.11 5.13 -7.15
N LEU A 68 -17.04 6.39 -7.55
CA LEU A 68 -16.32 7.43 -6.82
C LEU A 68 -17.35 8.28 -6.06
N TRP A 69 -17.08 8.59 -4.79
CA TRP A 69 -17.97 9.31 -3.89
C TRP A 69 -17.32 10.61 -3.48
N ARG A 70 -17.98 11.75 -3.67
CA ARG A 70 -17.54 12.99 -3.05
C ARG A 70 -17.98 12.96 -1.59
N ALA A 71 -17.03 13.10 -0.69
CA ALA A 71 -17.26 13.04 0.76
C ALA A 71 -16.51 14.17 1.46
N ILE A 72 -16.97 14.50 2.67
CA ILE A 72 -16.25 15.32 3.63
C ILE A 72 -15.66 14.40 4.69
N LEU A 73 -14.34 14.28 4.70
CA LEU A 73 -13.64 13.56 5.75
C LEU A 73 -13.53 14.44 7.00
N PRO A 74 -13.85 13.92 8.19
CA PRO A 74 -13.61 14.64 9.44
C PRO A 74 -12.10 14.79 9.71
N PRO A 75 -11.70 15.76 10.57
CA PRO A 75 -10.34 15.85 11.09
C PRO A 75 -9.92 14.55 11.78
N VAL A 76 -8.64 14.16 11.67
CA VAL A 76 -8.11 12.97 12.35
C VAL A 76 -8.28 13.07 13.86
N ASN A 77 -8.05 14.24 14.45
CA ASN A 77 -8.17 14.48 15.89
C ASN A 77 -9.62 14.40 16.41
N ALA A 78 -10.61 14.39 15.52
CA ALA A 78 -12.02 14.18 15.88
C ALA A 78 -12.40 12.69 15.90
N LEU A 79 -11.50 11.79 15.49
CA LEU A 79 -11.74 10.35 15.41
C LEU A 79 -11.27 9.62 16.67
N THR A 80 -11.95 8.54 17.01
CA THR A 80 -11.54 7.60 18.07
C THR A 80 -10.61 6.50 17.53
N THR A 81 -9.72 6.86 16.61
CA THR A 81 -8.71 5.96 16.04
C THR A 81 -7.36 6.12 16.75
N PRO A 82 -6.55 5.05 16.87
CA PRO A 82 -5.18 5.18 17.39
C PRO A 82 -4.36 6.19 16.57
N ASP A 83 -3.67 7.09 17.25
CA ASP A 83 -2.71 8.06 16.68
C ASP A 83 -1.40 7.40 16.22
N THR A 84 -1.19 6.15 16.63
CA THR A 84 -0.08 5.26 16.24
C THR A 84 -0.27 4.59 14.87
N LEU A 85 -1.24 5.03 14.09
CA LEU A 85 -1.46 4.60 12.71
C LEU A 85 -1.48 5.80 11.76
N PRO A 86 -1.17 5.57 10.47
CA PRO A 86 -1.51 6.54 9.43
C PRO A 86 -2.99 6.94 9.50
N PRO A 87 -3.42 8.06 8.91
CA PRO A 87 -4.86 8.30 8.75
C PRO A 87 -5.54 7.21 7.90
N ALA A 88 -6.83 6.95 8.13
CA ALA A 88 -7.56 5.91 7.38
C ALA A 88 -7.66 6.25 5.88
N HIS A 89 -7.69 7.53 5.54
CA HIS A 89 -7.58 8.00 4.17
C HIS A 89 -6.43 9.02 4.02
N PRO A 90 -5.60 8.94 2.96
CA PRO A 90 -4.41 9.78 2.79
C PRO A 90 -4.65 11.29 2.76
N GLN A 91 -5.86 11.71 2.41
CA GLN A 91 -6.25 13.12 2.32
C GLN A 91 -6.93 13.65 3.59
N MET A 92 -7.05 12.84 4.66
CA MET A 92 -7.49 13.36 5.96
C MET A 92 -6.47 14.36 6.47
N ARG A 93 -6.95 15.46 7.03
CA ARG A 93 -6.14 16.49 7.67
C ARG A 93 -6.29 16.35 9.19
N THR A 94 -5.27 16.76 9.93
CA THR A 94 -5.21 16.58 11.38
C THR A 94 -6.34 17.31 12.10
N ASP A 95 -6.56 18.58 11.75
CA ASP A 95 -7.42 19.49 12.54
C ASP A 95 -8.59 20.09 11.76
N GLU A 96 -8.69 19.82 10.45
CA GLU A 96 -9.77 20.36 9.62
C GLU A 96 -10.42 19.30 8.72
N PRO A 97 -11.71 19.47 8.39
CA PRO A 97 -12.36 18.60 7.42
C PRO A 97 -11.74 18.71 6.02
N ALA A 98 -11.81 17.64 5.24
CA ALA A 98 -11.29 17.62 3.87
C ALA A 98 -12.31 17.07 2.88
N ALA A 99 -12.63 17.85 1.85
CA ALA A 99 -13.46 17.40 0.72
C ALA A 99 -12.62 16.54 -0.25
N VAL A 100 -13.07 15.33 -0.51
CA VAL A 100 -12.30 14.33 -1.28
C VAL A 100 -13.19 13.48 -2.18
N TRP A 101 -12.57 12.81 -3.16
CA TRP A 101 -13.19 11.71 -3.89
C TRP A 101 -12.69 10.38 -3.35
N LEU A 102 -13.61 9.54 -2.91
CA LEU A 102 -13.36 8.20 -2.36
C LEU A 102 -13.73 7.14 -3.39
N SER A 103 -12.93 6.09 -3.54
CA SER A 103 -13.46 4.87 -4.17
C SER A 103 -14.48 4.20 -3.26
N THR A 104 -15.36 3.34 -3.78
CA THR A 104 -16.21 2.48 -2.94
C THR A 104 -15.40 1.70 -1.91
N ARG A 105 -14.15 1.33 -2.24
CA ARG A 105 -13.28 0.62 -1.31
C ARG A 105 -12.75 1.52 -0.18
N ASP A 106 -12.52 2.80 -0.43
CA ASP A 106 -12.20 3.78 0.61
C ASP A 106 -13.39 3.96 1.55
N LEU A 107 -14.59 4.13 1.00
CA LEU A 107 -15.83 4.24 1.78
C LEU A 107 -16.04 3.04 2.69
N GLU A 108 -15.91 1.81 2.15
CA GLU A 108 -15.97 0.58 2.94
C GLU A 108 -14.91 0.54 4.04
N GLY A 109 -13.68 0.98 3.75
CA GLY A 109 -12.59 1.01 4.71
C GLY A 109 -12.83 2.02 5.84
N LEU A 110 -13.33 3.21 5.52
CA LEU A 110 -13.68 4.24 6.50
C LEU A 110 -14.82 3.78 7.41
N CYS A 111 -15.82 3.09 6.86
CA CYS A 111 -16.93 2.54 7.63
C CYS A 111 -16.60 1.27 8.42
N ALA A 112 -15.47 0.61 8.15
CA ALA A 112 -15.09 -0.59 8.89
C ALA A 112 -14.72 -0.26 10.34
N ASP A 113 -14.85 -1.26 11.22
CA ASP A 113 -14.51 -1.13 12.64
C ASP A 113 -13.05 -0.68 12.82
N VAL A 114 -12.80 0.15 13.82
CA VAL A 114 -11.44 0.59 14.20
C VAL A 114 -10.54 -0.61 14.49
N ARG A 115 -11.06 -1.67 15.14
CA ARG A 115 -10.31 -2.91 15.42
C ARG A 115 -9.76 -3.60 14.18
N ASP A 116 -10.38 -3.38 13.03
CA ASP A 116 -10.04 -3.97 11.73
C ASP A 116 -9.24 -3.01 10.84
N GLY A 117 -8.80 -1.88 11.41
CA GLY A 117 -8.04 -0.84 10.74
C GLY A 117 -8.91 0.19 10.01
N GLY A 118 -10.23 0.21 10.22
CA GLY A 118 -11.11 1.24 9.69
C GLY A 118 -11.13 2.53 10.53
N ALA A 119 -12.16 3.36 10.33
CA ALA A 119 -12.39 4.58 11.10
C ALA A 119 -13.74 4.59 11.85
N GLY A 120 -14.57 3.54 11.70
CA GLY A 120 -15.87 3.45 12.35
C GLY A 120 -16.88 4.53 11.93
N LEU A 121 -16.66 5.17 10.78
CA LEU A 121 -17.50 6.28 10.32
C LEU A 121 -18.79 5.77 9.68
N SER A 122 -19.91 6.43 9.93
CA SER A 122 -21.14 6.20 9.19
C SER A 122 -21.11 6.90 7.83
N VAL A 123 -21.98 6.49 6.91
CA VAL A 123 -22.14 7.15 5.60
C VAL A 123 -22.63 8.59 5.78
N GLU A 124 -23.48 8.83 6.78
CA GLU A 124 -24.02 10.14 7.12
C GLU A 124 -22.93 11.08 7.63
N GLN A 125 -21.96 10.58 8.41
CA GLN A 125 -20.82 11.38 8.90
C GLN A 125 -19.87 11.83 7.77
N LEU A 126 -19.93 11.17 6.60
CA LEU A 126 -19.10 11.47 5.44
C LEU A 126 -19.72 12.49 4.47
N ASP A 127 -20.95 12.95 4.75
CA ASP A 127 -21.67 13.97 3.98
C ASP A 127 -21.58 13.77 2.45
N ILE A 128 -21.97 12.57 2.00
CA ILE A 128 -21.87 12.21 0.58
C ILE A 128 -23.00 12.88 -0.21
N ASP A 129 -22.63 13.79 -1.10
CA ASP A 129 -23.55 14.61 -1.88
C ASP A 129 -23.37 14.46 -3.41
N GLU A 130 -22.35 13.72 -3.85
CA GLU A 130 -22.12 13.43 -5.26
C GLU A 130 -21.46 12.07 -5.46
N ALA A 131 -21.81 11.39 -6.55
CA ALA A 131 -21.14 10.16 -6.95
C ALA A 131 -21.00 10.04 -8.47
N ILE A 132 -19.94 9.35 -8.91
CA ILE A 132 -19.75 8.86 -10.28
C ILE A 132 -19.88 7.34 -10.22
N VAL A 133 -20.94 6.79 -10.81
CA VAL A 133 -21.34 5.39 -10.65
C VAL A 133 -21.21 4.64 -11.97
N TRP A 134 -20.54 3.48 -11.94
CA TRP A 134 -20.47 2.59 -13.10
C TRP A 134 -21.71 1.68 -13.16
N PRO A 135 -22.32 1.51 -14.35
CA PRO A 135 -23.57 0.76 -14.49
C PRO A 135 -23.39 -0.75 -14.30
N GLN A 136 -22.16 -1.25 -14.45
CA GLN A 136 -21.83 -2.67 -14.32
C GLN A 136 -20.59 -2.82 -13.45
N GLN A 137 -20.50 -3.92 -12.71
CA GLN A 137 -19.33 -4.24 -11.90
C GLN A 137 -19.08 -5.75 -11.86
N GLY A 138 -17.81 -6.17 -11.79
CA GLY A 138 -17.43 -7.58 -11.77
C GLY A 138 -15.96 -7.81 -11.44
N ARG A 139 -15.53 -9.07 -11.41
CA ARG A 139 -14.12 -9.47 -11.18
C ARG A 139 -13.28 -9.32 -12.46
N LEU A 140 -13.13 -8.09 -12.94
CA LEU A 140 -12.58 -7.80 -14.28
C LEU A 140 -11.10 -8.17 -14.44
N LEU A 141 -10.33 -8.16 -13.34
CA LEU A 141 -8.90 -8.50 -13.33
C LEU A 141 -8.62 -9.89 -12.76
N GLU A 142 -9.64 -10.73 -12.52
CA GLU A 142 -9.45 -12.05 -11.90
C GLU A 142 -8.65 -12.99 -12.79
N THR A 143 -9.04 -13.16 -14.05
CA THR A 143 -8.32 -14.04 -14.99
C THR A 143 -6.87 -13.57 -15.17
N TRP A 144 -6.66 -12.26 -15.36
CA TRP A 144 -5.32 -11.67 -15.46
C TRP A 144 -4.48 -11.96 -14.20
N ALA A 145 -5.05 -11.74 -13.01
CA ALA A 145 -4.34 -11.95 -11.76
C ALA A 145 -4.04 -13.44 -11.52
N THR A 146 -4.94 -14.33 -11.90
CA THR A 146 -4.72 -15.79 -11.82
C THR A 146 -3.56 -16.21 -12.71
N ARG A 147 -3.49 -15.74 -13.96
CA ARG A 147 -2.36 -16.06 -14.85
C ARG A 147 -1.01 -15.59 -14.30
N LEU A 148 -0.95 -14.40 -13.73
CA LEU A 148 0.30 -13.90 -13.12
C LEU A 148 0.68 -14.67 -11.85
N ARG A 149 -0.30 -15.14 -11.06
CA ARG A 149 -0.04 -16.02 -9.91
C ARG A 149 0.52 -17.37 -10.36
N GLU A 150 -0.10 -18.00 -11.35
CA GLU A 150 0.37 -19.25 -11.94
C GLU A 150 1.80 -19.11 -12.48
N ALA A 151 2.08 -18.03 -13.22
CA ALA A 151 3.44 -17.75 -13.72
C ALA A 151 4.43 -17.56 -12.56
N ARG A 152 4.08 -16.76 -11.56
CA ARG A 152 4.91 -16.52 -10.37
C ARG A 152 5.22 -17.82 -9.62
N GLU A 153 4.25 -18.72 -9.50
CA GLU A 153 4.41 -20.04 -8.86
C GLU A 153 5.30 -20.96 -9.70
N SER A 154 5.20 -20.92 -11.02
CA SER A 154 6.06 -21.71 -11.91
C SER A 154 7.54 -21.30 -11.85
N PHE A 155 7.83 -20.06 -11.42
CA PHE A 155 9.18 -19.54 -11.18
C PHE A 155 9.56 -19.52 -9.69
N ALA A 156 9.02 -20.42 -8.87
CA ALA A 156 9.30 -20.44 -7.43
C ALA A 156 10.80 -20.50 -7.10
N ASP A 157 11.56 -21.26 -7.89
CA ASP A 157 13.01 -21.48 -7.74
C ASP A 157 13.87 -20.55 -8.61
N ASP A 158 13.26 -19.65 -9.39
CA ASP A 158 13.93 -18.67 -10.25
C ASP A 158 13.57 -17.26 -9.76
N ALA A 159 14.36 -16.74 -8.82
CA ALA A 159 14.10 -15.45 -8.19
C ALA A 159 14.08 -14.27 -9.19
N PRO A 160 15.00 -14.17 -10.18
CA PRO A 160 14.92 -13.16 -11.23
C PRO A 160 13.61 -13.22 -12.03
N MET A 161 13.21 -14.39 -12.51
CA MET A 161 11.97 -14.53 -13.29
C MET A 161 10.73 -14.26 -12.45
N ARG A 162 10.72 -14.70 -11.20
CA ARG A 162 9.66 -14.36 -10.24
C ARG A 162 9.57 -12.85 -10.04
N GLY A 163 10.71 -12.18 -9.85
CA GLY A 163 10.80 -10.72 -9.73
C GLY A 163 10.25 -10.01 -10.96
N LEU A 164 10.56 -10.49 -12.17
CA LEU A 164 10.02 -9.94 -13.41
C LEU A 164 8.49 -10.01 -13.47
N VAL A 165 7.89 -11.15 -13.08
CA VAL A 165 6.42 -11.29 -13.03
C VAL A 165 5.81 -10.34 -12.00
N GLU A 166 6.45 -10.20 -10.83
CA GLU A 166 6.00 -9.30 -9.77
C GLU A 166 6.04 -7.83 -10.21
N SER A 167 7.14 -7.40 -10.84
CA SER A 167 7.29 -6.04 -11.40
C SER A 167 6.30 -5.78 -12.53
N ALA A 168 6.16 -6.69 -13.49
CA ALA A 168 5.20 -6.53 -14.58
C ALA A 168 3.75 -6.37 -14.07
N ALA A 169 3.39 -7.11 -13.02
CA ALA A 169 2.08 -6.98 -12.36
C ALA A 169 1.90 -5.60 -11.71
N ALA A 170 2.92 -5.13 -11.00
CA ALA A 170 2.91 -3.83 -10.33
C ALA A 170 2.86 -2.68 -11.34
N ASP A 171 3.65 -2.75 -12.41
CA ASP A 171 3.76 -1.73 -13.46
C ASP A 171 2.45 -1.60 -14.24
N TYR A 172 1.83 -2.71 -14.63
CA TYR A 172 0.52 -2.69 -15.28
C TYR A 172 -0.54 -1.99 -14.42
N VAL A 173 -0.58 -2.32 -13.12
CA VAL A 173 -1.53 -1.70 -12.20
C VAL A 173 -1.22 -0.21 -12.03
N ALA A 174 0.04 0.18 -11.87
CA ALA A 174 0.45 1.57 -11.76
C ALA A 174 0.08 2.38 -13.02
N ALA A 175 0.21 1.77 -14.20
CA ALA A 175 -0.13 2.39 -15.48
C ALA A 175 -1.63 2.65 -15.64
N LEU A 176 -2.54 1.99 -14.90
CA LEU A 176 -3.99 2.20 -15.06
C LEU A 176 -4.44 3.66 -14.92
N ALA A 177 -3.66 4.53 -14.28
CA ALA A 177 -3.96 5.96 -14.18
C ALA A 177 -3.03 6.86 -14.99
N ASP A 178 -2.17 6.29 -15.84
CA ASP A 178 -1.29 7.06 -16.73
C ASP A 178 -1.97 7.27 -18.10
N PRO A 179 -2.38 8.51 -18.43
CA PRO A 179 -3.01 8.79 -19.73
C PRO A 179 -2.04 8.64 -20.90
N ASN A 180 -0.73 8.76 -20.68
CA ASN A 180 0.26 8.71 -21.75
C ASN A 180 0.53 7.26 -22.19
N THR A 181 0.66 6.34 -21.23
CA THR A 181 0.84 4.91 -21.50
C THR A 181 -0.30 4.33 -22.37
N TRP A 182 -1.52 4.83 -22.21
CA TRP A 182 -2.71 4.32 -22.91
C TRP A 182 -3.25 5.27 -23.99
N ALA A 183 -2.40 6.11 -24.58
CA ALA A 183 -2.84 7.11 -25.56
C ALA A 183 -3.36 6.51 -26.88
N GLY A 184 -2.92 5.30 -27.25
CA GLY A 184 -3.37 4.59 -28.45
C GLY A 184 -4.82 4.14 -28.35
N GLU A 185 -5.59 4.27 -29.44
CA GLU A 185 -7.02 3.98 -29.48
C GLU A 185 -7.37 2.55 -29.02
N ASP A 186 -6.60 1.56 -29.48
CA ASP A 186 -6.77 0.15 -29.10
C ASP A 186 -6.55 -0.11 -27.61
N TRP A 187 -5.74 0.72 -26.94
CA TRP A 187 -5.32 0.52 -25.55
C TRP A 187 -6.00 1.46 -24.57
N ARG A 188 -6.74 2.47 -25.05
CA ARG A 188 -7.36 3.51 -24.23
C ARG A 188 -8.29 2.96 -23.14
N HIS A 189 -8.86 1.79 -23.36
CA HIS A 189 -9.72 1.11 -22.40
C HIS A 189 -8.98 0.61 -21.15
N HIS A 190 -7.64 0.56 -21.15
CA HIS A 190 -6.83 0.27 -19.95
C HIS A 190 -6.64 1.48 -19.03
N PHE A 191 -6.94 2.70 -19.49
CA PHE A 191 -6.97 3.87 -18.63
C PHE A 191 -8.17 3.78 -17.66
N GLN A 192 -7.90 3.28 -16.45
CA GLN A 192 -8.86 2.97 -15.40
C GLN A 192 -8.41 3.53 -14.04
N PRO A 193 -8.35 4.88 -13.88
CA PRO A 193 -7.88 5.50 -12.63
C PRO A 193 -8.76 5.14 -11.41
N ALA A 194 -10.06 4.92 -11.61
CA ALA A 194 -10.96 4.48 -10.54
C ALA A 194 -10.64 3.05 -10.05
N TRP A 195 -10.17 2.16 -10.94
CA TRP A 195 -9.74 0.82 -10.54
C TRP A 195 -8.47 0.90 -9.70
N LEU A 196 -7.50 1.71 -10.13
CA LEU A 196 -6.30 1.94 -9.35
C LEU A 196 -6.64 2.48 -7.95
N ALA A 197 -7.62 3.39 -7.84
CA ALA A 197 -8.08 3.96 -6.56
C ALA A 197 -8.58 2.87 -5.61
N ALA A 198 -9.45 1.99 -6.11
CA ALA A 198 -9.96 0.86 -5.34
C ALA A 198 -8.84 -0.13 -4.95
N ILE A 199 -7.89 -0.41 -5.84
CA ILE A 199 -6.75 -1.29 -5.58
C ILE A 199 -5.85 -0.71 -4.48
N ALA A 200 -5.51 0.58 -4.60
CA ALA A 200 -4.73 1.30 -3.61
C ALA A 200 -5.41 1.32 -2.24
N ALA A 201 -6.71 1.64 -2.19
CA ALA A 201 -7.50 1.60 -0.97
C ALA A 201 -7.50 0.20 -0.33
N HIS A 202 -7.70 -0.86 -1.11
CA HIS A 202 -7.69 -2.22 -0.60
C HIS A 202 -6.34 -2.61 0.01
N THR A 203 -5.24 -2.30 -0.68
CA THR A 203 -3.89 -2.56 -0.17
C THR A 203 -3.61 -1.80 1.12
N ARG A 204 -3.95 -0.50 1.18
CA ARG A 204 -3.78 0.31 2.40
C ARG A 204 -4.58 -0.25 3.58
N MET A 205 -5.86 -0.59 3.37
CA MET A 205 -6.71 -1.16 4.42
C MET A 205 -6.17 -2.50 4.94
N ARG A 206 -5.58 -3.32 4.06
CA ARG A 206 -4.89 -4.56 4.48
C ARG A 206 -3.71 -4.26 5.41
N GLY A 207 -2.91 -3.24 5.08
CA GLY A 207 -1.83 -2.74 5.91
C GLY A 207 -2.29 -2.31 7.30
N ARG A 208 -3.32 -1.46 7.35
CA ARG A 208 -3.91 -0.99 8.62
C ARG A 208 -4.45 -2.13 9.47
N ARG A 209 -5.14 -3.10 8.85
CA ARG A 209 -5.64 -4.28 9.56
C ARG A 209 -4.50 -5.11 10.17
N ALA A 210 -3.42 -5.31 9.42
CA ALA A 210 -2.24 -6.02 9.93
C ALA A 210 -1.60 -5.26 11.09
N ALA A 211 -1.46 -3.94 11.00
CA ALA A 211 -0.94 -3.13 12.10
C ALA A 211 -1.81 -3.24 13.36
N MET A 212 -3.14 -3.21 13.22
CA MET A 212 -4.07 -3.44 14.34
C MET A 212 -3.96 -4.85 14.93
N ARG A 213 -3.69 -5.88 14.11
CA ARG A 213 -3.44 -7.25 14.58
C ARG A 213 -2.14 -7.32 15.37
N ILE A 214 -1.05 -6.83 14.77
CA ILE A 214 0.30 -6.82 15.33
C ILE A 214 0.32 -6.09 16.68
N SER A 215 -0.38 -4.95 16.80
CA SER A 215 -0.41 -4.22 18.07
C SER A 215 -1.14 -4.95 19.19
N ARG A 216 -2.13 -5.79 18.88
CA ARG A 216 -2.78 -6.65 19.88
C ARG A 216 -1.90 -7.82 20.30
N GLU A 217 -1.15 -8.38 19.35
CA GLU A 217 -0.34 -9.58 19.52
C GLU A 217 1.00 -9.28 20.21
N TYR A 218 1.67 -8.21 19.80
CA TYR A 218 3.04 -7.88 20.21
C TYR A 218 3.17 -6.52 20.90
N ARG A 219 2.07 -5.75 21.04
CA ARG A 219 2.07 -4.39 21.64
C ARG A 219 2.95 -3.37 20.91
N VAL A 220 3.33 -3.64 19.67
CA VAL A 220 4.14 -2.75 18.83
C VAL A 220 3.28 -2.06 17.76
N TRP A 221 3.72 -0.86 17.36
CA TRP A 221 3.06 -0.04 16.34
C TRP A 221 4.08 0.39 15.29
N PRO A 222 3.64 0.67 14.04
CA PRO A 222 4.55 1.16 13.02
C PRO A 222 5.09 2.54 13.39
N LEU A 223 6.38 2.76 13.14
CA LEU A 223 7.02 4.08 13.25
C LEU A 223 6.98 4.84 11.94
N TYR A 224 6.86 4.11 10.83
CA TYR A 224 6.81 4.63 9.47
C TYR A 224 5.87 3.77 8.63
N ALA A 225 5.19 4.40 7.67
CA ALA A 225 4.45 3.71 6.63
C ALA A 225 4.60 4.40 5.27
N ARG A 226 4.82 3.63 4.21
CA ARG A 226 4.79 4.10 2.82
C ARG A 226 4.35 2.98 1.90
N ASP A 227 3.46 3.31 0.97
CA ASP A 227 2.86 2.39 0.02
C ASP A 227 2.23 1.15 0.71
N ALA A 228 2.86 -0.02 0.60
CA ALA A 228 2.41 -1.26 1.24
C ALA A 228 3.33 -1.73 2.37
N ALA A 229 4.32 -0.91 2.73
CA ALA A 229 5.35 -1.19 3.72
C ALA A 229 5.19 -0.37 4.99
N MET A 230 5.67 -0.93 6.10
CA MET A 230 5.74 -0.31 7.42
C MET A 230 7.07 -0.67 8.08
N ILE A 231 7.64 0.25 8.86
CA ILE A 231 8.83 -0.01 9.67
C ILE A 231 8.42 -0.09 11.13
N TYR A 232 8.93 -1.11 11.82
CA TYR A 232 8.75 -1.33 13.26
C TYR A 232 10.11 -1.35 13.96
N ALA A 233 10.16 -0.83 15.18
CA ALA A 233 11.25 -1.09 16.11
C ALA A 233 10.80 -2.20 17.07
N LEU A 234 11.59 -3.28 17.17
CA LEU A 234 11.22 -4.48 17.90
C LEU A 234 12.27 -4.87 18.94
N ALA A 235 11.77 -5.24 20.11
CA ALA A 235 12.53 -5.97 21.12
C ALA A 235 12.49 -7.49 20.83
N ARG A 236 13.06 -8.27 21.75
CA ARG A 236 12.80 -9.71 21.85
C ARG A 236 11.45 -9.98 22.49
N ASP A 237 10.86 -11.11 22.17
CA ASP A 237 9.64 -11.57 22.81
C ASP A 237 9.90 -11.80 24.31
N GLU A 238 9.12 -11.15 25.18
CA GLU A 238 9.35 -11.18 26.63
C GLU A 238 9.21 -12.58 27.24
N ALA A 239 8.35 -13.43 26.66
CA ALA A 239 8.07 -14.76 27.19
C ALA A 239 9.13 -15.79 26.77
N THR A 240 9.69 -15.65 25.57
CA THR A 240 10.59 -16.63 24.96
C THR A 240 12.04 -16.15 24.83
N GLY A 241 12.29 -14.84 24.85
CA GLY A 241 13.59 -14.23 24.56
C GLY A 241 13.98 -14.27 23.08
N GLU A 242 13.11 -14.80 22.21
CA GLU A 242 13.40 -14.97 20.80
C GLU A 242 13.11 -13.69 19.99
N PRO A 243 13.74 -13.53 18.82
CA PRO A 243 13.39 -12.49 17.87
C PRO A 243 11.91 -12.55 17.48
N ILE A 244 11.20 -11.43 17.60
CA ILE A 244 9.82 -11.31 17.09
C ILE A 244 9.84 -11.35 15.56
N ASP A 245 9.03 -12.23 14.97
CA ASP A 245 8.71 -12.28 13.54
C ASP A 245 7.27 -11.83 13.32
N LEU A 246 7.11 -10.73 12.59
CA LEU A 246 5.80 -10.14 12.26
C LEU A 246 5.18 -10.71 10.99
N SER A 247 5.86 -11.63 10.31
CA SER A 247 5.43 -12.21 9.04
C SER A 247 4.18 -13.08 9.23
N ASP A 248 3.26 -12.99 8.27
CA ASP A 248 2.13 -13.91 8.20
C ASP A 248 2.59 -15.31 7.75
N THR A 249 2.07 -16.35 8.39
CA THR A 249 2.49 -17.75 8.14
C THR A 249 1.83 -18.38 6.91
N HIS A 250 0.70 -17.84 6.43
CA HIS A 250 0.00 -18.39 5.26
C HIS A 250 0.70 -18.04 3.94
N SER A 251 0.51 -18.82 2.87
CA SER A 251 1.18 -18.61 1.57
C SER A 251 0.54 -17.57 0.63
N ARG A 252 -0.64 -17.05 0.96
CA ARG A 252 -1.42 -16.17 0.07
C ARG A 252 -0.69 -14.86 -0.23
N LEU A 253 -0.87 -14.31 -1.44
CA LEU A 253 -0.38 -12.97 -1.77
C LEU A 253 -1.04 -11.89 -0.89
N GLY A 254 -0.30 -10.79 -0.70
CA GLY A 254 -0.65 -9.67 0.16
C GLY A 254 -0.49 -9.95 1.65
N ARG A 255 0.09 -11.11 2.00
CA ARG A 255 0.55 -11.40 3.36
C ARG A 255 1.69 -10.47 3.75
N MET A 256 1.83 -10.16 5.03
CA MET A 256 2.96 -9.42 5.56
C MET A 256 4.21 -10.31 5.59
N THR A 257 5.33 -9.76 5.13
CA THR A 257 6.63 -10.43 5.11
C THR A 257 7.72 -9.46 5.53
N ILE A 258 8.64 -9.89 6.38
CA ILE A 258 9.84 -9.12 6.66
C ILE A 258 10.73 -9.13 5.42
N ARG A 259 11.03 -7.93 4.88
CA ARG A 259 11.93 -7.74 3.73
C ARG A 259 13.33 -7.33 4.13
N GLY A 260 13.47 -6.76 5.32
CA GLY A 260 14.74 -6.30 5.86
C GLY A 260 14.68 -6.24 7.38
N ARG A 261 15.81 -6.56 8.01
CA ARG A 261 16.02 -6.46 9.45
C ARG A 261 17.43 -5.95 9.67
N VAL A 262 17.58 -4.94 10.51
CA VAL A 262 18.88 -4.37 10.88
C VAL A 262 18.90 -4.15 12.39
N ALA A 263 20.06 -4.30 13.01
CA ALA A 263 20.25 -3.90 14.41
C ALA A 263 19.98 -2.40 14.54
N LEU A 264 19.29 -2.00 15.62
CA LEU A 264 19.06 -0.60 15.91
C LEU A 264 20.38 0.01 16.40
N ALA A 265 21.08 0.70 15.51
CA ALA A 265 22.37 1.33 15.80
C ALA A 265 22.21 2.70 16.46
N ASN A 266 23.20 3.09 17.29
CA ASN A 266 23.22 4.39 17.96
C ASN A 266 23.18 5.56 16.96
N GLU A 267 23.78 5.40 15.78
CA GLU A 267 23.76 6.40 14.71
C GLU A 267 22.34 6.63 14.18
N THR A 268 21.54 5.57 14.04
CA THR A 268 20.14 5.66 13.62
C THR A 268 19.29 6.33 14.69
N ILE A 269 19.49 5.96 15.96
CA ILE A 269 18.81 6.60 17.10
C ILE A 269 19.15 8.09 17.12
N LEU A 270 20.44 8.43 17.06
CA LEU A 270 20.91 9.82 17.08
C LEU A 270 20.36 10.62 15.91
N ALA A 271 20.37 10.07 14.69
CA ALA A 271 19.83 10.74 13.50
C ALA A 271 18.32 11.01 13.63
N ALA A 272 17.54 10.07 14.17
CA ALA A 272 16.12 10.26 14.40
C ALA A 272 15.81 11.24 15.53
N VAL A 273 16.57 11.20 16.64
CA VAL A 273 16.42 12.14 17.76
C VAL A 273 16.80 13.56 17.35
N LEU A 274 17.88 13.73 16.58
CA LEU A 274 18.33 15.04 16.09
C LEU A 274 17.55 15.57 14.89
N ALA A 275 16.68 14.75 14.27
CA ALA A 275 15.84 15.21 13.18
C ALA A 275 15.01 16.42 13.63
N GLU A 276 14.79 17.40 12.75
CA GLU A 276 13.95 18.57 13.04
C GLU A 276 12.52 18.37 12.53
N THR A 277 12.33 17.44 11.60
CA THR A 277 11.06 17.19 10.91
C THR A 277 10.70 15.70 10.90
N PRO A 278 9.40 15.35 10.83
CA PRO A 278 8.99 13.96 10.68
C PRO A 278 9.57 13.29 9.42
N ALA A 279 9.79 14.05 8.34
CA ALA A 279 10.40 13.53 7.11
C ALA A 279 11.84 13.05 7.36
N GLN A 280 12.65 13.81 8.09
CA GLN A 280 14.02 13.43 8.43
C GLN A 280 14.07 12.19 9.34
N ILE A 281 13.10 12.00 10.24
CA ILE A 281 12.96 10.75 10.99
C ILE A 281 12.71 9.59 10.02
N GLY A 282 11.78 9.76 9.07
CA GLY A 282 11.52 8.77 8.03
C GLY A 282 12.77 8.44 7.20
N ASP A 283 13.56 9.44 6.84
CA ASP A 283 14.82 9.24 6.11
C ASP A 283 15.84 8.45 6.95
N ALA A 284 15.98 8.75 8.24
CA ALA A 284 16.86 8.00 9.15
C ALA A 284 16.44 6.53 9.28
N LEU A 285 15.14 6.27 9.49
CA LEU A 285 14.59 4.92 9.61
C LEU A 285 14.74 4.12 8.32
N THR A 286 14.46 4.75 7.18
CA THR A 286 14.56 4.08 5.88
C THR A 286 16.01 3.83 5.51
N ALA A 287 16.91 4.81 5.65
CA ALA A 287 18.35 4.68 5.35
C ALA A 287 19.01 3.52 6.09
N ALA A 288 18.67 3.31 7.37
CA ALA A 288 19.18 2.18 8.16
C ALA A 288 18.84 0.82 7.53
N LEU A 289 17.71 0.72 6.84
CA LEU A 289 17.21 -0.49 6.19
C LEU A 289 17.61 -0.59 4.70
N THR A 290 18.12 0.51 4.10
CA THR A 290 18.65 0.54 2.73
C THR A 290 20.17 0.31 2.63
N LEU A 291 20.92 0.29 3.74
CA LEU A 291 22.38 0.06 3.73
C LEU A 291 22.76 -1.39 3.35
N PRO A 292 23.91 -1.60 2.70
CA PRO A 292 24.03 -2.44 1.51
C PRO A 292 24.17 -3.94 1.82
N GLY A 293 23.12 -4.68 1.47
CA GLY A 293 23.10 -6.13 1.27
C GLY A 293 22.05 -6.61 0.26
N GLY A 294 21.20 -5.71 -0.25
CA GLY A 294 20.31 -5.95 -1.37
C GLY A 294 20.98 -5.50 -2.67
N GLN A 295 21.33 -6.44 -3.54
CA GLN A 295 21.78 -6.13 -4.89
C GLN A 295 20.63 -5.45 -5.66
N ASP A 296 20.83 -4.19 -6.06
CA ASP A 296 20.15 -3.69 -7.25
C ASP A 296 20.67 -4.46 -8.47
N PRO A 297 19.81 -4.80 -9.45
CA PRO A 297 20.24 -5.45 -10.67
C PRO A 297 21.21 -4.52 -11.39
N THR A 298 22.46 -4.95 -11.49
CA THR A 298 23.42 -4.32 -12.39
C THR A 298 22.83 -4.36 -13.80
N PRO A 299 22.64 -3.23 -14.50
CA PRO A 299 22.17 -3.26 -15.87
C PRO A 299 23.14 -4.11 -16.70
N PRO A 300 22.65 -4.95 -17.62
CA PRO A 300 23.51 -5.80 -18.43
C PRO A 300 24.51 -4.91 -19.16
N GLN A 301 25.80 -5.14 -18.88
CA GLN A 301 26.87 -4.59 -19.70
C GLN A 301 26.63 -5.05 -21.13
N GLN A 302 26.40 -4.10 -22.03
CA GLN A 302 26.38 -4.38 -23.46
C GLN A 302 27.70 -5.07 -23.82
N PRO A 303 27.68 -6.19 -24.56
CA PRO A 303 28.91 -6.76 -25.05
C PRO A 303 29.60 -5.73 -25.94
N GLU A 304 30.83 -5.39 -25.58
CA GLU A 304 31.73 -4.60 -26.41
C GLU A 304 31.85 -5.26 -27.79
N ASN A 305 31.42 -4.54 -28.82
CA ASN A 305 31.71 -4.92 -30.20
C ASN A 305 33.22 -4.82 -30.43
N GLY A 306 33.91 -5.96 -30.32
CA GLY A 306 35.24 -6.15 -30.89
C GLY A 306 35.20 -6.14 -32.43
N PRO A 307 36.28 -5.72 -33.10
CA PRO A 307 36.23 -5.24 -34.48
C PRO A 307 36.11 -6.37 -35.52
N ALA A 308 35.50 -6.00 -36.65
CA ALA A 308 35.56 -6.75 -37.89
C ALA A 308 36.96 -6.70 -38.49
N GLU A 309 37.52 -7.85 -38.89
CA GLU A 309 38.41 -8.04 -40.05
C GLU A 309 38.86 -9.51 -40.14
N GLY A 310 39.00 -10.05 -41.36
CA GLY A 310 39.63 -11.36 -41.59
C GLY A 310 39.02 -12.23 -42.69
N GLU A 311 39.24 -11.83 -43.94
CA GLU A 311 39.15 -12.59 -45.21
C GLU A 311 39.20 -14.14 -45.16
N ILE A 312 38.37 -14.77 -46.01
CA ILE A 312 38.60 -16.13 -46.54
C ILE A 312 38.72 -16.01 -48.07
N PRO A 313 39.76 -16.58 -48.70
CA PRO A 313 40.14 -16.25 -50.08
C PRO A 313 39.36 -17.02 -51.15
N ARG A 314 39.14 -16.36 -52.28
CA ARG A 314 39.39 -16.88 -53.63
C ARG A 314 39.98 -15.79 -54.50
#